data_AF-A0AAQ3NQV3-F1
#
_entry.id   AF-A0AAQ3NQV3-F1
#
_cell.length_a   1.000
_cell.length_b   1.000
_cell.length_c   1.000
_cell.angle_alpha   90.00
_cell.angle_beta   90.00
_cell.angle_gamma   90.00
#
_symmetry.space_group_name_H-M   'P 1'
#
loop_
_entity.id
_entity.type
_entity.pdbx_description
1 polymer ?
#
loop_
_entity_poly.entity_id
_entity_poly.type
_entity_poly.pdbx_seq_one_letter_code
_entity_poly.pdbx_strand_id
1 'polypeptide(L)'
;MTYVDDDGSSGSGDDVNLLDGHKRQAGMALNSCGGRKRGRKATGAAIVDAMLEIVAASKMRASAIAKNEERFSINKCIKVLDEMQGVDEGIYFLALDLFEDHPNAREVFISLKDEKRLPWLQGKCGVSSS
;
A
#
# COMPACT_ATOMS: atom_id res chain seq x y z
N MET A 1 -46.81 8.59 21.32
CA MET A 1 -47.41 7.99 20.11
C MET A 1 -47.87 9.15 19.23
N THR A 2 -47.16 9.40 18.12
CA THR A 2 -47.66 9.95 16.83
C THR A 2 -46.46 10.16 15.91
N TYR A 3 -46.42 9.37 14.84
CA TYR A 3 -45.68 9.57 13.59
C TYR A 3 -46.21 10.82 12.86
N VAL A 4 -45.39 11.52 12.05
CA VAL A 4 -45.62 11.85 10.62
C VAL A 4 -44.46 12.68 10.01
N ASP A 5 -44.11 12.29 8.77
CA ASP A 5 -43.28 12.89 7.72
C ASP A 5 -43.72 14.30 7.22
N ASP A 6 -42.83 15.00 6.48
CA ASP A 6 -42.98 15.50 5.08
C ASP A 6 -41.93 16.63 4.82
N ASP A 7 -40.95 16.43 3.93
CA ASP A 7 -40.89 16.96 2.55
C ASP A 7 -41.10 18.50 2.49
N GLY A 8 -40.17 19.33 2.04
CA GLY A 8 -39.49 19.30 0.75
C GLY A 8 -39.91 20.55 -0.04
N SER A 9 -38.96 21.13 -0.78
CA SER A 9 -39.13 22.17 -1.81
C SER A 9 -39.13 23.64 -1.35
N SER A 10 -38.04 24.33 -1.68
CA SER A 10 -38.04 25.76 -1.97
C SER A 10 -37.21 25.98 -3.23
N GLY A 11 -37.89 26.27 -4.34
CA GLY A 11 -37.28 26.60 -5.63
C GLY A 11 -36.90 28.08 -5.74
N SER A 12 -35.91 28.35 -6.57
CA SER A 12 -35.65 29.63 -7.26
C SER A 12 -34.75 29.25 -8.44
N GLY A 13 -35.21 29.29 -9.69
CA GLY A 13 -35.03 30.44 -10.59
C GLY A 13 -33.52 30.65 -10.85
N ASP A 14 -32.96 30.55 -12.06
CA ASP A 14 -33.31 31.42 -13.18
C ASP A 14 -32.81 30.85 -14.53
N ASP A 15 -33.65 30.98 -15.55
CA ASP A 15 -33.31 30.72 -16.96
C ASP A 15 -32.60 31.94 -17.56
N VAL A 16 -31.41 31.75 -18.17
CA VAL A 16 -30.92 32.67 -19.21
C VAL A 16 -30.42 31.88 -20.43
N ASN A 17 -31.22 32.01 -21.48
CA ASN A 17 -30.97 31.50 -22.82
C ASN A 17 -29.93 32.39 -23.53
N LEU A 18 -28.75 31.84 -23.83
CA LEU A 18 -27.79 32.42 -24.77
C LEU A 18 -27.53 31.40 -25.88
N LEU A 19 -28.42 31.43 -26.86
CA LEU A 19 -28.23 30.82 -28.17
C LEU A 19 -27.26 31.67 -28.98
N ASP A 20 -25.99 31.27 -29.04
CA ASP A 20 -25.05 31.72 -30.06
C ASP A 20 -24.39 30.53 -30.75
N GLY A 21 -24.45 30.54 -32.08
CA GLY A 21 -24.24 29.38 -32.91
C GLY A 21 -22.83 29.27 -33.47
N HIS A 22 -22.33 28.02 -33.56
CA HIS A 22 -21.31 27.69 -34.56
C HIS A 22 -21.52 26.31 -35.20
N LYS A 23 -22.09 26.37 -36.41
CA LYS A 23 -21.76 25.61 -37.64
C LYS A 23 -21.21 24.17 -37.51
N ARG A 24 -22.07 23.22 -37.90
CA ARG A 24 -21.87 22.10 -38.85
C ARG A 24 -20.60 21.22 -38.68
N GLN A 25 -20.79 20.00 -38.21
CA GLN A 25 -20.36 18.74 -38.87
C GLN A 25 -21.31 17.64 -38.37
N ALA A 26 -22.35 17.32 -39.14
CA ALA A 26 -22.38 16.19 -40.10
C ALA A 26 -22.18 14.85 -39.40
N GLY A 27 -23.27 14.09 -39.30
CA GLY A 27 -23.41 12.96 -38.40
C GLY A 27 -22.66 11.69 -38.80
N MET A 28 -22.53 10.81 -37.81
CA MET A 28 -22.72 9.38 -38.00
C MET A 28 -23.68 8.89 -36.91
N ALA A 29 -24.65 8.11 -37.36
CA ALA A 29 -25.81 7.65 -36.63
C ALA A 29 -25.49 7.06 -35.25
N LEU A 30 -26.28 7.43 -34.24
CA LEU A 30 -26.45 6.62 -33.03
C LEU A 30 -27.11 5.31 -33.47
N ASN A 31 -26.30 4.27 -33.65
CA ASN A 31 -26.81 2.93 -33.88
C ASN A 31 -27.43 2.39 -32.58
N SER A 32 -28.67 1.93 -32.74
CA SER A 32 -29.52 1.35 -31.73
C SER A 32 -28.96 0.07 -31.11
N CYS A 33 -29.34 -0.12 -29.85
CA CYS A 33 -29.53 -1.38 -29.12
C CYS A 33 -28.51 -2.52 -29.33
N GLY A 34 -27.77 -2.81 -28.26
CA GLY A 34 -26.92 -3.99 -28.21
C GLY A 34 -26.26 -4.22 -26.87
N GLY A 35 -26.96 -3.94 -25.77
CA GLY A 35 -26.53 -4.30 -24.42
C GLY A 35 -26.48 -5.82 -24.22
N ARG A 36 -25.52 -6.50 -24.86
CA ARG A 36 -25.20 -7.88 -24.52
C ARG A 36 -24.20 -7.85 -23.38
N LYS A 37 -24.70 -7.82 -22.13
CA LYS A 37 -23.97 -8.41 -21.01
C LYS A 37 -23.77 -9.88 -21.35
N ARG A 38 -22.68 -10.18 -22.07
CA ARG A 38 -22.23 -11.56 -22.28
C ARG A 38 -21.78 -12.03 -20.91
N GLY A 39 -22.67 -12.67 -20.16
CA GLY A 39 -22.32 -13.37 -18.95
C GLY A 39 -21.18 -14.31 -19.29
N ARG A 40 -19.96 -14.00 -18.87
CA ARG A 40 -18.84 -14.93 -18.94
C ARG A 40 -19.18 -16.02 -17.95
N LYS A 41 -19.72 -17.13 -18.43
CA LYS A 41 -19.84 -18.35 -17.65
C LYS A 41 -18.41 -18.87 -17.49
N ALA A 42 -17.75 -18.48 -16.41
CA ALA A 42 -16.48 -19.07 -16.03
C ALA A 42 -16.73 -20.56 -15.79
N THR A 43 -16.15 -21.41 -16.62
CA THR A 43 -16.20 -22.86 -16.42
C THR A 43 -15.51 -23.18 -15.10
N GLY A 44 -16.02 -24.13 -14.31
CA GLY A 44 -15.44 -24.48 -13.00
C GLY A 44 -13.92 -24.73 -13.05
N ALA A 45 -13.42 -25.29 -14.15
CA ALA A 45 -11.99 -25.44 -14.40
C ALA A 45 -11.20 -24.11 -14.35
N ALA A 46 -11.71 -23.04 -14.98
CA ALA A 46 -11.05 -21.74 -14.97
C ALA A 46 -11.05 -21.09 -13.57
N ILE A 47 -12.03 -21.43 -12.71
CA ILE A 47 -12.05 -20.98 -11.32
C ILE A 47 -10.99 -21.73 -10.51
N VAL A 48 -10.89 -23.05 -10.69
CA VAL A 48 -9.86 -23.87 -10.02
C VAL A 48 -8.46 -23.42 -10.43
N ASP A 49 -8.22 -23.17 -11.72
CA ASP A 49 -6.95 -22.66 -12.22
C ASP A 49 -6.61 -21.29 -11.61
N ALA A 50 -7.57 -20.37 -11.58
CA ALA A 50 -7.38 -19.06 -10.95
C ALA A 50 -7.10 -19.18 -9.44
N MET A 51 -7.76 -20.10 -8.73
CA MET A 51 -7.47 -20.36 -7.31
C MET A 51 -6.06 -20.92 -7.11
N LEU A 52 -5.62 -21.84 -7.98
CA LEU A 52 -4.25 -22.38 -7.94
C LEU A 52 -3.22 -21.27 -8.20
N GLU A 53 -3.47 -20.37 -9.14
CA GLU A 53 -2.60 -19.21 -9.38
C GLU A 53 -2.55 -18.27 -8.17
N ILE A 54 -3.69 -17.97 -7.53
CA ILE A 54 -3.74 -17.15 -6.32
C ILE A 54 -2.97 -17.82 -5.18
N VAL A 55 -3.13 -19.13 -4.99
CA VAL A 55 -2.41 -19.91 -3.97
C VAL A 55 -0.91 -19.90 -4.27
N ALA A 56 -0.51 -20.13 -5.52
CA ALA A 56 0.89 -20.12 -5.94
C ALA A 56 1.53 -18.75 -5.71
N ALA A 57 0.86 -17.67 -6.15
CA ALA A 57 1.30 -16.30 -5.92
C ALA A 57 1.38 -15.95 -4.43
N SER A 58 0.41 -16.39 -3.63
CA SER A 58 0.42 -16.21 -2.18
C SER A 58 1.60 -16.92 -1.52
N LYS A 59 1.85 -18.19 -1.87
CA LYS A 59 2.99 -18.96 -1.36
C LYS A 59 4.33 -18.33 -1.73
N MET A 60 4.47 -17.84 -2.97
CA MET A 60 5.69 -17.14 -3.41
C MET A 60 5.96 -15.89 -2.58
N ARG A 61 4.92 -15.07 -2.33
CA ARG A 61 5.04 -13.88 -1.48
C ARG A 61 5.42 -14.24 -0.04
N ALA A 62 4.75 -15.21 0.57
CA ALA A 62 5.06 -15.66 1.91
C ALA A 62 6.50 -16.20 2.02
N SER A 63 6.96 -16.99 1.04
CA SER A 63 8.34 -17.49 1.02
C SER A 63 9.37 -16.37 0.86
N ALA A 64 9.07 -15.33 0.06
CA ALA A 64 9.96 -14.18 -0.08
C ALA A 64 10.10 -13.39 1.22
N ILE A 65 9.01 -13.22 1.97
CA ILE A 65 9.01 -12.56 3.29
C ILE A 65 9.86 -13.39 4.28
N ALA A 66 9.63 -14.69 4.38
CA ALA A 66 10.39 -15.57 5.28
C ALA A 66 11.90 -15.57 4.98
N LYS A 67 12.28 -15.56 3.69
CA LYS A 67 13.70 -15.47 3.29
C LYS A 67 14.32 -14.10 3.59
N ASN A 68 13.53 -13.03 3.52
CA ASN A 68 13.98 -11.68 3.92
C ASN A 68 14.23 -11.64 5.43
N GLU A 69 13.33 -12.22 6.24
CA GLU A 69 13.49 -12.32 7.70
C GLU A 69 14.75 -13.09 8.12
N GLU A 70 15.14 -14.14 7.38
CA GLU A 70 16.39 -14.86 7.63
C GLU A 70 17.62 -13.98 7.30
N ARG A 71 17.59 -13.33 6.12
CA ARG A 71 18.69 -12.49 5.63
C ARG A 71 18.95 -11.30 6.56
N PHE A 72 17.88 -10.70 7.08
CA PHE A 72 17.91 -9.53 7.96
C PHE A 72 17.44 -9.86 9.37
N SER A 73 17.76 -11.07 9.83
CA SER A 73 17.37 -11.54 11.15
C SER A 73 17.92 -10.65 12.26
N ILE A 74 17.18 -10.59 13.37
CA ILE A 74 17.59 -9.82 14.56
C ILE A 74 18.96 -10.27 15.06
N ASN A 75 19.22 -11.58 15.09
CA ASN A 75 20.53 -12.14 15.46
C ASN A 75 21.67 -11.60 14.59
N LYS A 76 21.42 -11.37 13.30
CA LYS A 76 22.43 -10.81 12.40
C LYS A 76 22.66 -9.33 12.66
N CYS A 77 21.60 -8.59 13.00
CA CYS A 77 21.72 -7.19 13.42
C CYS A 77 22.52 -7.07 14.71
N ILE A 78 22.23 -7.91 15.71
CA ILE A 78 22.95 -7.94 17.00
C ILE A 78 24.43 -8.20 16.78
N LYS A 79 24.79 -9.24 16.01
CA LYS A 79 26.21 -9.54 15.70
C LYS A 79 26.94 -8.36 15.08
N VAL A 80 26.32 -7.71 14.09
CA VAL A 80 26.91 -6.53 13.45
C VAL A 80 27.03 -5.37 14.45
N LEU A 81 26.05 -5.20 15.33
CA LEU A 81 26.06 -4.16 16.37
C LEU A 81 27.17 -4.40 17.40
N ASP A 82 27.40 -5.65 17.82
CA ASP A 82 28.46 -6.05 18.75
C ASP A 82 29.87 -5.80 18.18
N GLU A 83 30.04 -5.96 16.87
CA GLU A 83 31.31 -5.75 16.17
C GLU A 83 31.60 -4.27 15.88
N MET A 84 30.60 -3.39 15.98
CA MET A 84 30.77 -1.96 15.73
C MET A 84 31.50 -1.26 16.88
N GLN A 85 32.48 -0.43 16.53
CA GLN A 85 33.22 0.38 17.51
C GLN A 85 32.54 1.74 17.73
N GLY A 86 32.62 2.24 18.98
CA GLY A 86 32.11 3.57 19.33
C GLY A 86 30.58 3.65 19.47
N VAL A 87 29.89 2.51 19.55
CA VAL A 87 28.48 2.45 19.94
C VAL A 87 28.39 2.68 21.45
N ASP A 88 27.71 3.74 21.86
CA ASP A 88 27.39 3.97 23.27
C ASP A 88 26.35 2.95 23.77
N GLU A 89 26.41 2.57 25.04
CA GLU A 89 25.53 1.56 25.63
C GLU A 89 24.05 1.95 25.52
N GLY A 90 23.71 3.24 25.68
CA GLY A 90 22.34 3.71 25.49
C GLY A 90 21.86 3.57 24.05
N ILE A 91 22.72 3.87 23.07
CA ILE A 91 22.42 3.68 21.65
C ILE A 91 22.28 2.19 21.32
N TYR A 92 23.09 1.33 21.95
CA TYR A 92 23.03 -0.11 21.76
C TYR A 92 21.64 -0.65 22.12
N PHE A 93 21.14 -0.35 23.32
CA PHE A 93 19.82 -0.83 23.75
C PHE A 93 18.68 -0.22 22.92
N LEU A 94 18.73 1.08 22.61
CA LEU A 94 17.73 1.70 21.72
C LEU A 94 17.74 1.08 20.32
N ALA A 95 18.89 0.63 19.82
CA ALA A 95 18.98 -0.09 18.55
C ALA A 95 18.34 -1.48 18.63
N LEU A 96 18.48 -2.19 19.76
CA LEU A 96 17.81 -3.48 19.97
C LEU A 96 16.28 -3.33 19.92
N ASP A 97 15.75 -2.35 20.63
CA ASP A 97 14.30 -2.04 20.62
C ASP A 97 13.83 -1.70 19.20
N LEU A 98 14.58 -0.83 18.50
CA LEU A 98 14.32 -0.47 17.10
C LEU A 98 14.29 -1.71 16.19
N PHE A 99 15.21 -2.64 16.37
CA PHE A 99 15.24 -3.86 15.57
C PHE A 99 14.10 -4.80 15.95
N GLU A 100 13.71 -4.92 17.21
CA GLU A 100 12.59 -5.75 17.63
C GLU A 100 11.27 -5.28 16.98
N ASP A 101 10.98 -3.98 17.09
CA ASP A 101 9.71 -3.39 16.64
C ASP A 101 9.63 -3.20 15.11
N HIS A 102 10.77 -3.03 14.41
CA HIS A 102 10.77 -2.64 13.01
C HIS A 102 11.65 -3.55 12.12
N PRO A 103 11.08 -4.60 11.50
CA PRO A 103 11.80 -5.47 10.57
C PRO A 103 12.46 -4.72 9.39
N ASN A 104 11.82 -3.67 8.88
CA ASN A 104 12.39 -2.84 7.82
C ASN A 104 13.65 -2.09 8.28
N ALA A 105 13.78 -1.75 9.57
CA ALA A 105 14.97 -1.13 10.12
C ALA A 105 16.17 -2.09 10.09
N ARG A 106 15.92 -3.40 10.27
CA ARG A 106 16.93 -4.47 10.15
C ARG A 106 17.50 -4.53 8.74
N GLU A 107 16.62 -4.52 7.73
CA GLU A 107 17.05 -4.56 6.32
C GLU A 107 17.91 -3.35 5.97
N VAL A 108 17.49 -2.15 6.36
CA VAL A 108 18.27 -0.93 6.13
C VAL A 108 19.63 -1.02 6.84
N PHE A 109 19.65 -1.35 8.13
CA PHE A 109 20.87 -1.44 8.93
C PHE A 109 21.91 -2.41 8.35
N ILE A 110 21.48 -3.62 7.99
CA ILE A 110 22.35 -4.64 7.38
C ILE A 110 22.83 -4.21 5.99
N SER A 111 22.00 -3.51 5.22
CA SER A 111 22.35 -3.06 3.87
C SER A 111 23.27 -1.84 3.86
N LEU A 112 23.34 -1.09 4.96
CA LEU A 112 24.27 0.02 5.10
C LEU A 112 25.72 -0.47 5.18
N LYS A 113 26.64 0.32 4.61
CA LYS A 113 28.08 0.15 4.83
C LYS A 113 28.44 0.51 6.27
N ASP A 114 29.51 -0.10 6.77
CA ASP A 114 29.95 -0.01 8.16
C ASP A 114 30.05 1.45 8.64
N GLU A 115 30.63 2.34 7.83
CA GLU A 115 30.81 3.76 8.15
C GLU A 115 29.50 4.57 8.25
N LYS A 116 28.40 4.02 7.76
CA LYS A 116 27.08 4.67 7.77
C LYS A 116 26.16 4.15 8.87
N ARG A 117 26.48 3.00 9.47
CA ARG A 117 25.60 2.37 10.47
C ARG A 117 25.47 3.19 11.75
N LEU A 118 26.59 3.64 12.33
CA LEU A 118 26.56 4.40 13.58
C LEU A 118 25.85 5.76 13.44
N PRO A 119 26.15 6.61 12.43
CA PRO A 119 25.41 7.86 12.23
C PRO A 119 23.91 7.64 11.97
N TRP A 120 23.56 6.55 11.28
CA TRP A 120 22.17 6.20 11.05
C TRP A 120 21.45 5.80 12.34
N LEU A 121 22.09 4.98 13.19
CA LEU A 121 21.56 4.62 14.51
C LEU A 121 21.39 5.86 15.39
N GLN A 122 22.40 6.73 15.46
CA GLN A 122 22.31 7.99 16.20
C GLN A 122 21.15 8.86 15.74
N GLY A 123 20.94 8.96 14.42
CA GLY A 123 19.80 9.69 13.86
C GLY A 123 18.45 9.05 14.20
N LYS A 124 18.37 7.73 14.36
CA LYS A 124 17.15 7.00 14.71
C LYS A 124 16.86 6.98 16.21
N CYS A 125 17.88 6.81 17.04
CA CYS A 125 17.77 6.80 18.49
C CYS A 125 17.63 8.21 19.06
N GLY A 126 18.15 9.24 18.37
CA GLY A 126 18.03 10.65 18.77
C GLY A 126 16.63 11.25 18.56
N VAL A 127 15.80 10.69 17.67
CA VAL A 127 14.40 11.12 17.49
C VAL A 127 13.44 10.49 18.50
N SER A 128 13.85 9.42 19.19
CA SER A 128 12.99 8.73 20.18
C SER A 128 13.04 9.34 21.58
N SER A 129 13.83 10.40 21.80
CA SER A 129 14.02 11.03 23.11
C SER A 129 13.29 12.39 23.25
N SER A 130 12.15 12.56 22.59
CA SER A 130 11.32 13.78 22.63
C SER A 130 9.89 13.49 23.08
#